data_AF-A0A942DB19-F1
#
_entry.id   AF-A0A942DB19-F1
#
_cell.length_a   1.000
_cell.length_b   1.000
_cell.length_c   1.000
_cell.angle_alpha   90.00
_cell.angle_beta   90.00
_cell.angle_gamma   90.00
#
_symmetry.space_group_name_H-M   'P 1'
#
loop_
_entity.id
_entity.type
_entity.pdbx_description
1 polymer ?
#
loop_
_entity_poly.entity_id
_entity_poly.type
_entity_poly.pdbx_seq_one_letter_code
_entity_poly.pdbx_strand_id
1 'polypeptide(L)'
;MISNKNLTVQNILVAATICGAMSMPLLATAKGVTWTVEMRQAKLMQEINVAQKHKELTDKEAKKLRSDLSDVARKKKKFKTESEKATGHEKLTPENNKELEEDLNEISADIKKLQLEKRTNNK
;
A
#
# COMPACT_ATOMS: atom_id res chain seq x y z
N MET A 1 -21.82 60.04 42.39
CA MET A 1 -20.94 61.20 42.15
C MET A 1 -20.29 61.01 40.78
N ILE A 2 -20.81 61.72 39.77
CA ILE A 2 -20.12 62.81 39.03
C ILE A 2 -18.91 62.31 38.20
N SER A 3 -19.20 62.02 36.93
CA SER A 3 -18.62 62.62 35.73
C SER A 3 -17.12 62.97 35.74
N ASN A 4 -16.36 62.49 34.74
CA ASN A 4 -15.69 63.45 33.86
C ASN A 4 -15.36 62.90 32.46
N LYS A 5 -15.67 63.76 31.48
CA LYS A 5 -15.42 63.65 30.05
C LYS A 5 -13.97 64.07 29.78
N ASN A 6 -13.34 63.58 28.70
CA ASN A 6 -12.85 64.43 27.61
C ASN A 6 -12.06 63.63 26.56
N LEU A 7 -12.44 63.86 25.31
CA LEU A 7 -11.68 63.61 24.08
C LEU A 7 -10.27 64.23 24.18
N THR A 8 -9.28 63.53 23.62
CA THR A 8 -8.31 64.18 22.73
C THR A 8 -7.90 63.22 21.62
N VAL A 9 -8.02 63.77 20.42
CA VAL A 9 -7.68 63.25 19.11
C VAL A 9 -6.15 63.19 18.97
N GLN A 10 -5.67 62.25 18.16
CA GLN A 10 -4.63 62.44 17.13
C GLN A 10 -3.56 61.33 17.11
N ASN A 11 -3.55 60.68 15.95
CA ASN A 11 -2.37 60.46 15.12
C ASN A 11 -1.38 59.35 15.46
N ILE A 12 -1.35 58.42 14.50
CA ILE A 12 -0.14 57.92 13.82
C ILE A 12 0.74 57.00 14.67
N LEU A 13 0.72 55.71 14.37
CA LEU A 13 1.76 55.15 13.49
C LEU A 13 1.43 53.69 13.18
N VAL A 14 1.26 53.42 11.89
CA VAL A 14 1.25 52.07 11.32
C VAL A 14 2.63 51.45 11.55
N ALA A 15 2.70 50.45 12.42
CA ALA A 15 3.76 49.45 12.36
C ALA A 15 3.08 48.14 11.98
N ALA A 16 2.95 47.92 10.67
CA ALA A 16 2.62 46.61 10.12
C ALA A 16 3.77 45.66 10.44
N THR A 17 3.76 45.07 11.63
CA THR A 17 4.58 43.90 11.92
C THR A 17 3.93 42.76 11.16
N ILE A 18 4.35 42.60 9.90
CA ILE A 18 4.22 41.34 9.18
C ILE A 18 5.11 40.36 9.94
N CYS A 19 4.60 39.83 11.06
CA CYS A 19 5.03 38.53 11.53
C CYS A 19 4.54 37.57 10.46
N GLY A 20 5.37 37.41 9.42
CA GLY A 20 5.29 36.29 8.52
C GLY A 20 5.36 35.07 9.41
N ALA A 21 4.20 34.50 9.72
CA ALA A 21 4.11 33.12 10.08
C ALA A 21 4.68 32.38 8.88
N MET A 22 5.99 32.11 8.92
CA MET A 22 6.57 31.05 8.14
C MET A 22 5.88 29.80 8.68
N SER A 23 4.72 29.48 8.12
CA SER A 23 4.11 28.17 8.21
C SER A 23 5.17 27.23 7.67
N MET A 24 5.95 26.66 8.60
CA MET A 24 6.82 25.54 8.30
C MET A 24 5.95 24.55 7.52
N PRO A 25 6.35 24.12 6.31
CA PRO A 25 5.69 22.99 5.70
C PRO A 25 5.89 21.84 6.69
N LEU A 26 4.81 21.45 7.37
CA LEU A 26 4.75 20.23 8.14
C LEU A 26 5.01 19.13 7.10
N LEU A 27 6.28 18.71 6.99
CA LEU A 27 6.70 17.53 6.25
C LEU A 27 6.03 16.36 6.94
N ALA A 28 4.76 16.13 6.57
CA ALA A 28 4.06 14.90 6.86
C ALA A 28 4.87 13.82 6.16
N THR A 29 5.71 13.13 6.93
CA THR A 29 6.36 11.92 6.47
C THR A 29 5.24 10.96 6.09
N ALA A 30 4.97 10.84 4.80
CA ALA A 30 4.04 9.86 4.28
C ALA A 30 4.60 8.49 4.70
N LYS A 31 4.02 7.92 5.77
CA LYS A 31 4.34 6.56 6.18
C LYS A 31 3.87 5.66 5.03
N GLY A 32 4.81 5.25 4.19
CA GLY A 32 4.54 4.35 3.09
C GLY A 32 3.82 3.12 3.61
N VAL A 33 2.79 2.67 2.88
CA VAL A 33 2.07 1.45 3.25
C VAL A 33 3.04 0.28 3.19
N THR A 34 3.35 -0.31 4.34
CA THR A 34 4.11 -1.57 4.38
C THR A 34 3.19 -2.67 3.87
N TRP A 35 3.53 -3.23 2.71
CA TRP A 35 2.78 -4.33 2.14
C TRP A 35 3.10 -5.62 2.88
N THR A 36 2.07 -6.30 3.36
CA THR A 36 2.18 -7.66 3.88
C THR A 36 1.95 -8.68 2.77
N VAL A 37 2.45 -9.91 2.97
CA VAL A 37 2.18 -11.05 2.09
C VAL A 37 0.67 -11.25 1.88
N GLU A 38 -0.14 -11.12 2.95
CA GLU A 38 -1.61 -11.17 2.88
C GLU A 38 -2.18 -10.12 1.91
N MET A 39 -1.75 -8.86 2.05
CA MET A 39 -2.23 -7.77 1.20
C MET A 39 -1.84 -7.98 -0.26
N ARG A 40 -0.63 -8.50 -0.51
CA ARG A 40 -0.18 -8.83 -1.87
C ARG A 40 -0.99 -9.99 -2.46
N GLN A 41 -1.25 -11.06 -1.72
CA GLN A 41 -2.08 -12.17 -2.17
C GLN A 41 -3.48 -11.70 -2.58
N ALA A 42 -4.11 -10.85 -1.75
CA ALA A 42 -5.42 -10.28 -2.04
C ALA A 42 -5.40 -9.42 -3.32
N LYS A 43 -4.36 -8.60 -3.48
CA LYS A 43 -4.19 -7.75 -4.66
C LYS A 43 -4.01 -8.57 -5.93
N LEU A 44 -3.15 -9.58 -5.94
CA LEU A 44 -2.94 -10.44 -7.10
C LEU A 44 -4.21 -11.23 -7.45
N MET A 45 -4.96 -11.71 -6.45
CA MET A 45 -6.26 -12.35 -6.68
C MET A 45 -7.25 -11.39 -7.37
N GLN A 46 -7.30 -10.13 -6.93
CA GLN A 46 -8.11 -9.10 -7.58
C GLN A 46 -7.65 -8.85 -9.02
N GLU A 47 -6.35 -8.75 -9.26
CA GLU A 47 -5.79 -8.58 -10.62
C GLU A 47 -6.17 -9.73 -11.55
N ILE A 48 -6.09 -10.99 -11.08
CA ILE A 48 -6.52 -12.16 -11.86
C ILE A 48 -8.01 -12.08 -12.20
N ASN A 49 -8.86 -11.71 -11.24
CA ASN A 49 -10.30 -11.59 -11.44
C ASN A 49 -10.64 -10.52 -12.49
N VAL A 50 -9.98 -9.37 -12.39
CA VAL A 50 -10.12 -8.26 -13.34
C VAL A 50 -9.65 -8.69 -14.74
N ALA A 51 -8.45 -9.27 -14.84
CA ALA A 51 -7.89 -9.69 -16.12
C ALA A 51 -8.75 -10.78 -16.80
N GLN A 52 -9.29 -11.74 -16.04
CA GLN A 52 -10.24 -12.72 -16.58
C GLN A 52 -11.53 -12.05 -17.09
N LYS A 53 -12.11 -11.11 -16.32
CA LYS A 53 -13.31 -10.37 -16.72
C LYS A 53 -13.11 -9.59 -18.02
N HIS A 54 -11.91 -9.02 -18.20
CA HIS A 54 -11.55 -8.27 -19.40
C HIS A 54 -11.02 -9.14 -20.55
N LYS A 55 -11.08 -10.49 -20.42
CA LYS A 55 -10.54 -11.45 -21.40
C LYS A 55 -9.05 -11.26 -21.69
N GLU A 56 -8.32 -10.67 -20.76
CA GLU A 56 -6.86 -10.57 -20.78
C GLU A 56 -6.20 -11.84 -20.19
N LEU A 57 -6.99 -12.70 -19.54
CA LEU A 57 -6.64 -14.07 -19.18
C LEU A 57 -7.77 -15.02 -19.60
N THR A 58 -7.42 -16.22 -20.04
CA THR A 58 -8.37 -17.33 -20.22
C THR A 58 -8.75 -17.94 -18.88
N ASP A 59 -9.84 -18.71 -18.86
CA ASP A 59 -10.28 -19.43 -17.65
C ASP A 59 -9.21 -20.39 -17.13
N LYS A 60 -8.48 -21.06 -18.04
CA LYS A 60 -7.40 -21.99 -17.69
C LYS A 60 -6.22 -21.27 -17.04
N GLU A 61 -5.79 -20.16 -17.62
CA GLU A 61 -4.70 -19.33 -17.09
C GLU A 61 -5.08 -18.74 -15.73
N ALA A 62 -6.27 -18.15 -15.61
CA ALA A 62 -6.77 -17.60 -14.36
C ALA A 62 -6.90 -18.69 -13.28
N LYS A 63 -7.36 -19.90 -13.63
CA LYS A 63 -7.42 -21.04 -12.70
C LYS A 63 -6.04 -21.46 -12.22
N LYS A 64 -5.04 -21.52 -13.13
CA LYS A 64 -3.65 -21.84 -12.75
C LYS A 64 -3.11 -20.80 -11.76
N LEU A 65 -3.20 -19.51 -12.08
CA LEU A 65 -2.69 -18.44 -11.22
C LEU A 65 -3.35 -18.42 -9.83
N ARG A 66 -4.66 -18.75 -9.74
CA ARG A 66 -5.34 -18.92 -8.45
C ARG A 66 -4.84 -20.13 -7.66
N SER A 67 -4.49 -21.21 -8.35
CA SER A 67 -3.85 -22.37 -7.72
C SER A 67 -2.49 -21.98 -7.15
N ASP A 68 -1.67 -21.29 -7.94
CA ASP A 68 -0.35 -20.83 -7.52
C ASP A 68 -0.45 -19.92 -6.27
N LEU A 69 -1.40 -18.97 -6.25
CA LEU A 69 -1.67 -18.16 -5.05
C LEU A 69 -2.13 -18.98 -3.84
N SER A 70 -2.89 -20.04 -4.06
CA SER A 70 -3.35 -20.95 -3.00
C SER A 70 -2.18 -21.75 -2.42
N ASP A 71 -1.20 -22.10 -3.24
CA ASP A 71 0.01 -22.78 -2.81
C ASP A 71 0.90 -21.86 -1.98
N VAL A 72 1.04 -20.59 -2.35
CA VAL A 72 1.68 -19.57 -1.50
C VAL A 72 0.96 -19.43 -0.15
N ALA A 73 -0.37 -19.43 -0.13
CA ALA A 73 -1.14 -19.38 1.12
C ALA A 73 -0.88 -20.61 2.02
N ARG A 74 -0.83 -21.80 1.42
CA ARG A 74 -0.50 -23.06 2.12
C ARG A 74 0.93 -23.02 2.66
N LYS A 75 1.89 -22.58 1.85
CA LYS A 75 3.31 -22.43 2.21
C LYS A 75 3.48 -21.45 3.38
N LYS A 76 2.82 -20.29 3.35
CA LYS A 76 2.81 -19.34 4.47
C LYS A 76 2.31 -19.97 5.77
N LYS A 77 1.20 -20.73 5.70
CA LYS A 77 0.67 -21.42 6.88
C LYS A 77 1.68 -22.42 7.43
N LYS A 78 2.31 -23.19 6.54
CA LYS A 78 3.38 -24.14 6.92
C LYS A 78 4.55 -23.43 7.62
N PHE A 79 5.05 -22.33 7.04
CA PHE A 79 6.11 -21.53 7.64
C PHE A 79 5.77 -20.96 9.01
N LYS A 80 4.53 -20.51 9.21
CA LYS A 80 4.06 -20.05 10.51
C LYS A 80 4.07 -21.18 11.55
N THR A 81 3.53 -22.35 11.18
CA THR A 81 3.53 -23.54 12.06
C THR A 81 4.94 -24.05 12.36
N GLU A 82 5.84 -24.05 11.38
CA GLU A 82 7.23 -24.47 11.58
C GLU A 82 7.99 -23.49 12.47
N SER A 83 7.79 -22.18 12.26
CA SER A 83 8.39 -21.16 13.13
C SER A 83 7.85 -21.23 14.55
N GLU A 84 6.56 -21.48 14.73
CA GLU A 84 5.95 -21.69 16.05
C GLU A 84 6.59 -22.88 16.78
N LYS A 85 6.78 -24.01 16.08
CA LYS A 85 7.45 -25.19 16.64
C LYS A 85 8.91 -24.93 17.03
N ALA A 86 9.63 -24.11 16.25
CA ALA A 86 11.04 -23.85 16.47
C ALA A 86 11.31 -22.76 17.52
N THR A 87 10.45 -21.73 17.58
CA THR A 87 10.70 -20.49 18.35
C THR A 87 9.66 -20.21 19.43
N GLY A 88 8.55 -20.96 19.46
CA GLY A 88 7.42 -20.71 20.35
C GLY A 88 6.52 -19.54 19.90
N HIS A 89 6.77 -18.96 18.72
CA HIS A 89 6.01 -17.83 18.19
C HIS A 89 5.52 -18.10 16.77
N GLU A 90 4.23 -17.89 16.52
CA GLU A 90 3.63 -18.00 15.19
C GLU A 90 3.93 -16.74 14.35
N LYS A 91 5.20 -16.57 13.96
CA LYS A 91 5.64 -15.44 13.11
C LYS A 91 6.40 -15.95 11.90
N LEU A 92 6.39 -15.19 10.81
CA LEU A 92 7.27 -15.46 9.68
C LEU A 92 8.68 -14.97 10.04
N THR A 93 9.68 -15.81 9.79
CA THR A 93 11.07 -15.34 9.78
C THR A 93 11.31 -14.43 8.58
N PRO A 94 12.33 -13.56 8.62
CA PRO A 94 12.70 -12.73 7.47
C PRO A 94 12.92 -13.54 6.19
N GLU A 95 13.54 -14.72 6.30
CA GLU A 95 13.84 -15.62 5.19
C GLU A 95 12.56 -16.21 4.59
N ASN A 96 11.66 -16.72 5.44
CA ASN A 96 10.36 -17.25 5.01
C ASN A 96 9.51 -16.16 4.35
N ASN A 97 9.56 -14.93 4.88
CA ASN A 97 8.86 -13.80 4.29
C ASN A 97 9.44 -13.43 2.93
N LYS A 98 10.76 -13.41 2.80
CA LYS A 98 11.45 -13.15 1.52
C LYS A 98 11.06 -14.18 0.46
N GLU A 99 11.05 -15.46 0.82
CA GLU A 99 10.68 -16.55 -0.10
C GLU A 99 9.22 -16.42 -0.59
N LEU A 100 8.29 -16.11 0.31
CA LEU A 100 6.89 -15.84 -0.07
C LEU A 100 6.76 -14.62 -0.99
N GLU A 101 7.56 -13.58 -0.76
CA GLU A 101 7.57 -12.39 -1.63
C GLU A 101 8.16 -12.70 -3.02
N GLU A 102 9.16 -13.58 -3.11
CA GLU A 102 9.71 -14.08 -4.36
C GLU A 102 8.64 -14.85 -5.16
N ASP A 103 7.93 -15.81 -4.52
CA ASP A 103 6.82 -16.53 -5.16
C ASP A 103 5.72 -15.58 -5.67
N LEU A 104 5.39 -14.55 -4.88
CA LEU A 104 4.39 -13.54 -5.27
C LEU A 104 4.87 -12.65 -6.43
N ASN A 105 6.17 -12.39 -6.54
CA ASN A 105 6.75 -11.66 -7.66
C ASN A 105 6.67 -12.47 -8.94
N GLU A 106 6.93 -13.78 -8.89
CA GLU A 106 6.79 -14.68 -10.04
C GLU A 106 5.35 -14.71 -10.54
N ILE A 107 4.36 -14.91 -9.65
CA ILE A 107 2.93 -14.87 -10.01
C ILE A 107 2.55 -13.52 -10.63
N SER A 108 3.07 -12.41 -10.07
CA SER A 108 2.85 -11.08 -10.63
C SER A 108 3.43 -10.96 -12.05
N ALA A 109 4.62 -11.48 -12.29
CA ALA A 109 5.26 -11.47 -13.60
C ALA A 109 4.46 -12.30 -14.62
N ASP A 110 4.00 -13.47 -14.22
CA ASP A 110 3.17 -14.35 -15.06
C ASP A 110 1.85 -13.68 -15.45
N ILE A 111 1.16 -13.02 -14.51
CA ILE A 111 -0.04 -12.22 -14.81
C ILE A 111 0.26 -11.21 -15.92
N LYS A 112 1.32 -10.40 -15.76
CA LYS A 112 1.65 -9.36 -16.75
C LYS A 112 2.05 -9.95 -18.09
N LYS A 113 2.83 -11.02 -18.09
CA LYS A 113 3.24 -11.72 -19.31
C LYS A 113 2.03 -12.21 -20.10
N LEU A 114 1.11 -12.93 -19.44
CA LEU A 114 -0.08 -13.45 -20.09
C LEU A 114 -1.00 -12.34 -20.61
N GLN A 115 -1.19 -11.26 -19.83
CA GLN A 115 -1.94 -10.08 -20.28
C GLN A 115 -1.32 -9.45 -21.54
N LEU A 116 0.01 -9.33 -21.60
CA LEU A 116 0.71 -8.79 -22.76
C LEU A 116 0.56 -9.69 -23.99
N GLU A 117 0.71 -11.01 -23.83
CA GLU A 117 0.52 -11.98 -24.92
C GLU A 117 -0.88 -11.89 -25.52
N LYS A 118 -1.93 -11.69 -24.70
CA LYS A 118 -3.29 -11.48 -25.24
C LYS A 118 -3.43 -10.17 -26.00
N ARG A 119 -2.77 -9.10 -25.55
CA ARG A 119 -2.79 -7.80 -26.23
C ARG A 119 -2.04 -7.83 -27.56
N THR A 120 -0.96 -8.59 -27.66
CA THR A 120 -0.19 -8.72 -28.91
C THR A 120 -0.88 -9.64 -29.92
N ASN A 121 -1.52 -10.72 -29.44
CA ASN A 121 -2.17 -11.69 -30.32
C ASN A 121 -3.56 -11.25 -30.83
N ASN A 122 -4.15 -10.22 -30.21
CA ASN A 122 -5.42 -9.61 -30.64
C ASN A 122 -5.25 -8.44 -31.63
N LYS A 123 -4.02 -8.18 -32.11
CA LYS A 123 -3.75 -7.22 -33.21
C LYS A 123 -3.68 -7.94 -34.54
#